data_AF-A0A4Y2R116-F1
#
_entry.id   AF-A0A4Y2R116-F1
#
_cell.length_a   1.000
_cell.length_b   1.000
_cell.length_c   1.000
_cell.angle_alpha   90.00
_cell.angle_beta   90.00
_cell.angle_gamma   90.00
#
_symmetry.space_group_name_H-M   'P 1'
#
loop_
_entity.id
_entity.type
_entity.pdbx_description
1 polymer ?
#
loop_
_entity_poly.entity_id
_entity_poly.type
_entity_poly.pdbx_seq_one_letter_code
_entity_poly.pdbx_strand_id
1 'polypeptide(L)'
;MVLNREYTVTPFDGDNFSVWNRRVKAIFAAKELDSFLEKEADATNDTEVSKSKKAYAIMLTLSDDKTLSSLQKEDTAFKIWEALISTDEAKGAVNHILTRKRLATISK
;
A
#
# COMPACT_ATOMS: atom_id res chain seq x y z
N MET A 1 -18.40 -0.28 25.41
CA MET A 1 -18.44 0.78 24.39
C MET A 1 -17.13 0.72 23.63
N VAL A 2 -17.12 0.09 22.45
CA VAL A 2 -15.90 0.04 21.60
C VAL A 2 -15.74 1.43 21.01
N LEU A 3 -14.66 2.12 21.39
CA LEU A 3 -14.26 3.35 20.72
C LEU A 3 -13.87 2.96 19.28
N ASN A 4 -14.78 3.17 18.33
CA ASN A 4 -14.43 3.21 16.91
C ASN A 4 -13.54 4.45 16.69
N ARG A 5 -12.26 4.36 17.07
CA ARG A 5 -11.27 5.34 16.65
C ARG A 5 -11.07 5.15 15.15
N GLU A 6 -11.55 6.11 14.38
CA GLU A 6 -11.17 6.24 12.99
C GLU A 6 -9.67 6.53 12.95
N TYR A 7 -8.91 5.57 12.41
CA TYR A 7 -7.49 5.75 12.19
C TYR A 7 -7.33 6.62 10.95
N THR A 8 -7.04 7.91 11.15
CA THR A 8 -6.79 8.84 10.06
C THR A 8 -5.33 8.79 9.64
N VAL A 9 -5.08 8.55 8.37
CA VAL A 9 -3.75 8.68 7.75
C VAL A 9 -3.93 9.62 6.58
N THR A 10 -2.95 10.51 6.38
CA THR A 10 -2.87 11.28 5.15
C THR A 10 -2.84 10.31 3.96
N PRO A 11 -3.73 10.46 2.97
CA PRO A 11 -3.70 9.62 1.78
C PRO A 11 -2.31 9.62 1.14
N PHE A 12 -1.91 8.49 0.56
CA PHE A 12 -0.62 8.37 -0.12
C PHE A 12 -0.61 9.21 -1.38
N ASP A 13 0.30 10.16 -1.44
CA ASP A 13 0.52 11.09 -2.56
C ASP A 13 1.73 10.70 -3.42
N GLY A 14 2.34 9.55 -3.13
CA GLY A 14 3.56 9.07 -3.77
C GLY A 14 4.85 9.40 -3.03
N ASP A 15 4.80 10.14 -1.92
CA ASP A 15 5.95 10.47 -1.08
C ASP A 15 5.92 9.75 0.28
N ASN A 16 7.10 9.59 0.88
CA ASN A 16 7.32 9.00 2.21
C ASN A 16 6.64 7.63 2.39
N PHE A 17 6.70 6.78 1.36
CA PHE A 17 6.06 5.47 1.34
C PHE A 17 6.38 4.62 2.56
N SER A 18 7.63 4.65 3.06
CA SER A 18 8.04 3.90 4.25
C SER A 18 7.18 4.20 5.49
N VAL A 19 6.90 5.49 5.74
CA VAL A 19 6.06 5.91 6.87
C VAL A 19 4.59 5.56 6.62
N TRP A 20 4.10 5.80 5.41
CA TRP A 20 2.73 5.46 5.04
C TRP A 20 2.48 3.94 5.15
N ASN A 21 3.35 3.11 4.58
CA ASN A 21 3.36 1.65 4.65
C ASN A 21 3.26 1.15 6.10
N ARG A 22 4.10 1.69 7.00
CA ARG A 22 4.06 1.32 8.42
C ARG A 22 2.71 1.66 9.07
N ARG A 23 2.07 2.78 8.70
CA ARG A 23 0.75 3.17 9.21
C ARG A 23 -0.35 2.28 8.64
N VAL A 24 -0.33 1.95 7.35
CA VAL A 24 -1.30 1.03 6.74
C VAL A 24 -1.26 -0.34 7.42
N LYS A 25 -0.07 -0.92 7.60
CA LYS A 25 0.09 -2.19 8.32
C LYS A 25 -0.51 -2.15 9.73
N ALA A 26 -0.29 -1.07 10.47
CA ALA A 26 -0.86 -0.90 11.81
C ALA A 26 -2.40 -0.82 11.80
N ILE A 27 -2.99 -0.15 10.79
CA ILE A 27 -4.45 -0.04 10.65
C ILE A 27 -5.08 -1.38 10.28
N PHE A 28 -4.46 -2.10 9.35
CA PHE A 28 -4.94 -3.42 8.94
C PHE A 28 -4.86 -4.42 10.09
N ALA A 29 -3.76 -4.44 10.84
CA ALA A 29 -3.63 -5.27 12.05
C ALA A 29 -4.69 -4.90 13.11
N ALA A 30 -4.91 -3.61 13.37
CA ALA A 30 -5.92 -3.15 14.32
C ALA A 30 -7.36 -3.50 13.92
N LYS A 31 -7.60 -3.78 12.63
CA LYS A 31 -8.90 -4.16 12.07
C LYS A 31 -9.00 -5.66 11.77
N GLU A 32 -7.97 -6.45 12.09
CA GLU A 32 -7.86 -7.88 11.79
C GLU A 32 -8.02 -8.17 10.28
N LEU A 33 -7.33 -7.36 9.46
CA LEU A 33 -7.33 -7.42 8.00
C LEU A 33 -5.94 -7.59 7.40
N ASP A 34 -4.88 -7.69 8.22
CA ASP A 34 -3.48 -7.76 7.80
C ASP A 34 -3.18 -8.89 6.82
N SER A 35 -3.89 -10.02 6.92
CA SER A 35 -3.79 -11.13 5.96
C SER A 35 -4.07 -10.72 4.52
N PHE A 36 -4.90 -9.70 4.29
CA PHE A 36 -5.24 -9.20 2.95
C PHE A 36 -4.15 -8.28 2.34
N LEU A 37 -3.06 -8.02 3.06
CA LEU A 37 -1.84 -7.45 2.51
C LEU A 37 -0.86 -8.54 2.03
N GLU A 38 -1.09 -9.79 2.39
CA GLU A 38 -0.19 -10.91 2.09
C GLU A 38 -0.76 -11.89 1.06
N LYS A 39 -2.10 -12.01 0.99
CA LYS A 39 -2.78 -12.90 0.05
C LYS A 39 -4.19 -12.43 -0.28
N GLU A 40 -4.74 -12.99 -1.36
CA GLU A 40 -6.17 -12.86 -1.67
C GLU A 40 -7.06 -13.66 -0.71
N ALA A 41 -8.33 -13.27 -0.64
CA ALA A 41 -9.37 -14.03 0.05
C ALA A 41 -9.64 -15.35 -0.67
N ASP A 42 -10.02 -16.37 0.09
CA ASP A 42 -10.67 -17.55 -0.48
C ASP A 42 -12.06 -17.15 -1.01
N ALA A 43 -12.25 -17.25 -2.33
CA ALA A 43 -13.50 -16.92 -3.00
C ALA A 43 -14.68 -17.81 -2.57
N THR A 44 -14.43 -18.96 -1.96
CA THR A 44 -15.47 -19.87 -1.44
C THR A 44 -15.90 -19.53 -0.01
N ASN A 45 -15.17 -18.64 0.67
CA ASN A 45 -15.42 -18.25 2.04
C ASN A 45 -16.07 -16.86 2.10
N ASP A 46 -17.39 -16.81 2.23
CA ASP A 46 -18.16 -15.56 2.27
C ASP A 46 -17.68 -14.58 3.35
N THR A 47 -17.18 -15.08 4.48
CA THR A 47 -16.65 -14.25 5.56
C THR A 47 -15.35 -13.58 5.15
N GLU A 48 -14.44 -14.32 4.50
CA GLU A 48 -13.21 -13.74 3.96
C GLU A 48 -13.49 -12.77 2.81
N VAL A 49 -14.41 -13.09 1.91
CA VAL A 49 -14.83 -12.19 0.81
C VAL A 49 -15.35 -10.86 1.37
N SER A 50 -16.18 -10.90 2.42
CA SER A 50 -16.70 -9.70 3.08
C SER A 50 -15.57 -8.87 3.71
N LYS A 51 -14.63 -9.52 4.42
CA LYS A 51 -13.47 -8.83 5.00
C LYS A 51 -12.53 -8.26 3.94
N SER A 52 -12.33 -8.95 2.82
CA SER A 52 -11.53 -8.48 1.69
C SER A 52 -12.11 -7.23 1.04
N LYS A 53 -13.44 -7.17 0.84
CA LYS A 53 -14.12 -5.94 0.38
C LYS A 53 -13.90 -4.77 1.33
N LYS A 54 -13.92 -5.02 2.65
CA LYS A 54 -13.62 -4.00 3.65
C LYS A 54 -12.16 -3.55 3.59
N ALA A 55 -11.22 -4.48 3.44
CA ALA A 55 -9.81 -4.18 3.26
C ALA A 55 -9.57 -3.33 2.01
N TYR A 56 -10.23 -3.67 0.89
CA TYR A 56 -10.16 -2.92 -0.36
C TYR A 56 -10.67 -1.49 -0.19
N ALA A 57 -11.84 -1.31 0.42
CA ALA A 57 -12.40 0.02 0.69
C ALA A 57 -11.45 0.88 1.55
N ILE A 58 -10.83 0.30 2.58
CA ILE A 58 -9.84 1.01 3.40
C ILE A 58 -8.63 1.40 2.54
N MET A 59 -8.13 0.50 1.70
CA MET A 59 -6.98 0.78 0.84
C MET A 59 -7.25 1.94 -0.13
N LEU A 60 -8.46 2.02 -0.69
CA LEU A 60 -8.90 3.14 -1.50
C LEU A 60 -8.89 4.45 -0.70
N THR A 61 -9.42 4.47 0.52
CA THR A 61 -9.44 5.68 1.36
C THR A 61 -8.05 6.16 1.80
N LEU A 62 -7.06 5.27 1.78
CA LEU A 62 -5.68 5.58 2.18
C LEU A 62 -4.81 6.04 1.00
N SER A 63 -5.35 6.11 -0.21
CA SER A 63 -4.62 6.45 -1.44
C SER A 63 -5.19 7.73 -2.06
N ASP A 64 -4.34 8.57 -2.66
CA ASP A 64 -4.81 9.74 -3.39
C ASP A 64 -5.35 9.40 -4.79
N ASP A 65 -6.08 10.33 -5.40
CA ASP A 65 -6.72 10.13 -6.71
C ASP A 65 -5.70 9.80 -7.81
N LYS A 66 -4.50 10.38 -7.74
CA LYS A 66 -3.44 10.14 -8.72
C LYS A 66 -2.92 8.71 -8.64
N THR A 67 -2.69 8.21 -7.44
CA THR A 67 -2.28 6.84 -7.19
C THR A 67 -3.38 5.88 -7.61
N LEU A 68 -4.63 6.15 -7.22
CA LEU A 68 -5.78 5.33 -7.59
C LEU A 68 -6.01 5.27 -9.10
N SER A 69 -5.81 6.38 -9.81
CA SER A 69 -5.89 6.40 -11.27
C SER A 69 -4.89 5.45 -11.93
N SER A 70 -3.72 5.24 -11.33
CA SER A 70 -2.72 4.30 -11.84
C SER A 70 -3.03 2.82 -11.53
N LEU A 71 -3.90 2.59 -10.54
CA LEU A 71 -4.26 1.27 -10.01
C LEU A 71 -5.70 0.85 -10.36
N GLN A 72 -6.30 1.49 -11.36
CA GLN A 72 -7.72 1.30 -11.72
C GLN A 72 -8.10 -0.17 -12.06
N LYS A 73 -7.11 -0.98 -12.43
CA LYS A 73 -7.31 -2.41 -12.77
C LYS A 73 -7.32 -3.31 -11.55
N GLU A 74 -6.85 -2.81 -10.39
CA GLU A 74 -6.72 -3.60 -9.18
C GLU A 74 -8.01 -3.54 -8.35
N ASP A 75 -8.59 -4.72 -8.12
CA ASP A 75 -9.90 -4.92 -7.51
C ASP A 75 -9.82 -5.51 -6.10
N THR A 76 -8.62 -5.77 -5.59
CA THR A 76 -8.38 -6.27 -4.23
C THR A 76 -7.33 -5.43 -3.50
N ALA A 77 -7.41 -5.44 -2.16
CA ALA A 77 -6.41 -4.75 -1.33
C ALA A 77 -5.00 -5.32 -1.57
N PHE A 78 -4.91 -6.64 -1.75
CA PHE A 78 -3.65 -7.34 -2.01
C PHE A 78 -2.97 -6.86 -3.29
N LYS A 79 -3.70 -6.80 -4.41
CA LYS A 79 -3.15 -6.34 -5.68
C LYS A 79 -2.70 -4.88 -5.63
N ILE A 80 -3.50 -4.01 -5.00
CA ILE A 80 -3.10 -2.62 -4.77
C ILE A 80 -1.81 -2.56 -3.95
N TRP A 81 -1.74 -3.34 -2.87
CA TRP A 81 -0.58 -3.38 -1.98
C TRP A 81 0.70 -3.84 -2.69
N GLU A 82 0.60 -4.93 -3.46
CA GLU A 82 1.71 -5.47 -4.24
C GLU A 82 2.21 -4.47 -5.29
N ALA A 83 1.30 -3.84 -6.03
CA ALA A 83 1.64 -2.84 -7.03
C ALA A 83 2.37 -1.62 -6.43
N LEU A 84 1.94 -1.17 -5.25
CA LEU A 84 2.59 -0.07 -4.52
C LEU A 84 4.00 -0.44 -4.06
N ILE A 85 4.18 -1.60 -3.43
CA ILE A 85 5.50 -2.08 -3.01
C ILE A 85 6.44 -2.19 -4.21
N SER A 86 6.00 -2.82 -5.30
CA SER A 86 6.80 -3.00 -6.50
C SER A 86 7.23 -1.66 -7.10
N THR A 87 6.32 -0.68 -7.14
CA THR A 87 6.58 0.67 -7.65
C THR A 87 7.66 1.38 -6.82
N ASP A 88 7.58 1.32 -5.49
CA ASP A 88 8.55 2.01 -4.64
C ASP A 88 9.89 1.29 -4.53
N GLU A 89 9.93 -0.03 -4.60
CA GLU A 89 11.17 -0.79 -4.77
C GLU A 89 11.88 -0.42 -6.08
N ALA A 90 11.14 -0.30 -7.18
CA ALA A 90 11.68 0.13 -8.47
C ALA A 90 12.26 1.55 -8.40
N LYS A 91 11.56 2.50 -7.77
CA LYS A 91 12.07 3.87 -7.54
C LYS A 91 13.35 3.85 -6.71
N GLY A 92 13.40 3.05 -5.65
CA GLY A 92 14.58 2.88 -4.80
C GLY A 92 15.79 2.38 -5.60
N ALA A 93 15.59 1.35 -6.43
CA ALA A 93 16.63 0.81 -7.29
C ALA A 93 17.16 1.86 -8.30
N VAL A 94 16.26 2.61 -8.95
CA VAL A 94 16.63 3.68 -9.91
C VAL A 94 17.44 4.78 -9.21
N ASN A 95 16.98 5.26 -8.06
CA ASN A 95 17.68 6.28 -7.28
C ASN A 95 19.10 5.83 -6.87
N HIS A 96 19.25 4.57 -6.50
CA HIS A 96 20.54 4.01 -6.17
C HIS A 96 21.49 3.99 -7.38
N ILE A 97 21.02 3.53 -8.55
CA ILE A 97 21.81 3.53 -9.80
C ILE A 97 22.24 4.95 -10.18
N LEU A 98 21.30 5.91 -10.14
CA LEU A 98 21.56 7.31 -10.46
C LEU A 98 22.64 7.91 -9.53
N THR A 99 22.55 7.60 -8.24
CA THR A 99 23.53 8.05 -7.24
C THR A 99 24.92 7.50 -7.52
N ARG A 100 25.04 6.20 -7.84
CA ARG A 100 26.34 5.60 -8.20
C ARG A 100 26.92 6.23 -9.47
N LYS A 101 26.11 6.48 -10.51
CA LYS A 101 26.55 7.15 -11.75
C LYS A 101 27.07 8.57 -11.48
N ARG A 102 26.38 9.33 -10.63
CA ARG A 102 26.82 10.68 -10.22
C ARG A 102 28.15 10.65 -9.47
N LEU A 103 28.31 9.75 -8.50
CA LEU A 103 29.56 9.59 -7.75
C LEU A 103 30.74 9.25 -8.67
N ALA A 104 30.55 8.33 -9.62
CA ALA A 104 31.58 7.96 -10.60
C ALA A 104 31.98 9.11 -11.55
N THR A 105 31.09 10.09 -11.74
CA THR A 105 31.35 11.28 -12.57
C THR A 105 32.08 12.36 -11.77
N ILE A 106 31.80 12.49 -10.47
CA ILE A 106 32.49 13.44 -9.57
C ILE A 106 33.88 12.95 -9.18
N SER A 107 34.11 11.64 -9.14
CA SER A 107 35.41 11.04 -8.83
C SER A 107 36.39 11.04 -10.01
N LYS A 108 36.13 11.80 -11.08
CA LYS A 108 36.87 11.82 -12.33
C LYS A 108 37.36 13.23 -12.63
#